data_AF-A0A1V3WIY1-F1
#
_entry.id   AF-A0A1V3WIY1-F1
#
_cell.length_a   1.000
_cell.length_b   1.000
_cell.length_c   1.000
_cell.angle_alpha   90.00
_cell.angle_beta   90.00
_cell.angle_gamma   90.00
#
_symmetry.space_group_name_H-M   'P 1'
#
loop_
_entity.id
_entity.type
_entity.pdbx_description
1 polymer ?
#
loop_
_entity_poly.entity_id
_entity_poly.type
_entity_poly.pdbx_seq_one_letter_code
_entity_poly.pdbx_strand_id
1 'polypeptide(L)'
;MAGEVVIYWRPGCPFCWRLRRALRRRRLPTREVNIWTDPEAAAVVRSIADGNETVPTVVVGDIAMVNPRPSEVIAAVRSRAPELLDRAAASARWRIAFRRPSR
;
A
#
# COMPACT_ATOMS: atom_id res chain seq x y z
N MET A 1 11.43 -9.40 11.18
CA MET A 1 10.74 -8.09 11.07
C MET A 1 9.44 -8.33 10.32
N ALA A 2 8.31 -7.82 10.79
CA ALA A 2 7.04 -7.98 10.10
C ALA A 2 7.09 -7.20 8.77
N GLY A 3 6.59 -7.78 7.68
CA GLY A 3 6.48 -7.08 6.42
C GLY A 3 5.45 -5.96 6.51
N GLU A 4 5.77 -4.78 5.98
CA GLU A 4 4.83 -3.67 5.85
C GLU A 4 4.77 -3.16 4.40
N VAL A 5 3.68 -2.47 4.08
CA VAL A 5 3.49 -1.78 2.81
C VAL A 5 3.36 -0.30 3.09
N VAL A 6 4.39 0.47 2.75
CA VAL A 6 4.40 1.93 2.88
C VAL A 6 4.07 2.56 1.53
N ILE A 7 3.13 3.49 1.50
CA ILE A 7 2.74 4.25 0.31
C ILE A 7 3.04 5.72 0.58
N TYR A 8 4.04 6.24 -0.11
CA TYR A 8 4.34 7.67 -0.17
C TYR A 8 3.41 8.35 -1.18
N TRP A 9 2.73 9.41 -0.74
CA TRP A 9 1.72 10.10 -1.54
C TRP A 9 1.72 11.61 -1.27
N ARG A 10 0.98 12.36 -2.08
CA ARG A 10 0.69 13.79 -1.85
C ARG A 10 -0.75 14.16 -2.23
N PRO A 11 -1.33 15.23 -1.66
CA PRO A 11 -2.64 15.76 -2.05
C PRO A 11 -2.74 16.02 -3.56
N GLY A 12 -3.94 15.84 -4.13
CA GLY A 12 -4.19 16.09 -5.55
C GLY A 12 -3.61 15.07 -6.53
N CYS A 13 -2.88 14.04 -6.08
CA CYS A 13 -2.30 12.99 -6.94
C CYS A 13 -3.36 11.95 -7.38
N PRO A 14 -3.80 11.92 -8.66
CA PRO A 14 -4.82 10.98 -9.12
C PRO A 14 -4.34 9.52 -9.12
N PHE A 15 -3.05 9.29 -9.42
CA PHE A 15 -2.44 7.96 -9.39
C PHE A 15 -2.42 7.38 -7.97
N CYS A 16 -2.05 8.20 -6.98
CA CYS A 16 -2.04 7.84 -5.57
C CYS A 16 -3.45 7.45 -5.11
N TRP A 17 -4.46 8.23 -5.48
CA TRP A 17 -5.86 7.89 -5.16
C TRP A 17 -6.28 6.56 -5.77
N ARG A 18 -5.97 6.32 -7.05
CA ARG A 18 -6.31 5.08 -7.77
C ARG A 18 -5.65 3.86 -7.12
N LEU A 19 -4.36 3.96 -6.82
CA LEU A 19 -3.60 2.88 -6.19
C LEU A 19 -4.14 2.57 -4.79
N ARG A 20 -4.23 3.58 -3.92
CA ARG A 20 -4.75 3.43 -2.55
C ARG A 20 -6.16 2.85 -2.52
N ARG A 21 -7.06 3.32 -3.40
CA ARG A 21 -8.41 2.76 -3.55
C ARG A 21 -8.38 1.30 -3.97
N ALA A 22 -7.51 0.90 -4.89
CA ALA A 22 -7.39 -0.48 -5.33
C ALA A 22 -6.87 -1.42 -4.23
N LEU A 23 -5.93 -0.96 -3.39
CA LEU A 23 -5.38 -1.73 -2.27
C LEU A 23 -6.36 -1.81 -1.09
N ARG A 24 -7.05 -0.71 -0.77
CA ARG A 24 -8.15 -0.73 0.24
C ARG A 24 -9.27 -1.69 -0.12
N ARG A 25 -9.67 -1.77 -1.40
CA ARG A 25 -10.67 -2.77 -1.85
C ARG A 25 -10.23 -4.21 -1.61
N ARG A 26 -8.92 -4.46 -1.63
CA ARG A 26 -8.31 -5.76 -1.33
C ARG A 26 -8.06 -5.96 0.16
N ARG A 27 -8.40 -4.98 1.02
CA ARG A 27 -8.18 -5.00 2.47
C ARG A 27 -6.72 -5.18 2.87
N LEU A 28 -5.80 -4.83 1.97
CA LEU A 28 -4.37 -4.88 2.25
C LEU A 28 -4.06 -3.83 3.32
N PRO A 29 -3.44 -4.20 4.45
CA PRO A 29 -2.93 -3.23 5.42
C PRO A 29 -1.81 -2.40 4.77
N THR A 30 -1.94 -1.08 4.82
CA THR A 30 -0.96 -0.15 4.24
C THR A 30 -0.74 1.03 5.16
N ARG A 31 0.52 1.44 5.34
CA ARG A 31 0.90 2.71 5.97
C ARG A 31 1.01 3.78 4.89
N GLU A 32 0.27 4.87 5.01
CA GLU A 32 0.25 5.93 4.00
C GLU A 32 0.95 7.18 4.56
N VAL A 33 2.00 7.66 3.90
CA VAL A 33 2.84 8.78 4.35
C VAL A 33 2.77 9.92 3.34
N ASN A 34 2.40 11.12 3.81
CA ASN A 34 2.30 12.30 2.96
C ASN A 34 3.65 13.02 2.89
N ILE A 35 4.27 13.05 1.71
CA ILE A 35 5.61 13.65 1.54
C ILE A 35 5.61 15.19 1.65
N TRP A 36 4.46 15.85 1.52
CA TRP A 36 4.39 17.31 1.69
C TRP A 36 4.47 17.75 3.15
N THR A 37 4.09 16.87 4.08
CA THR A 37 4.07 17.17 5.52
C THR A 37 5.24 16.54 6.27
N ASP A 38 6.02 15.71 5.58
CA ASP A 38 7.11 14.94 6.16
C ASP A 38 8.35 15.06 5.25
N PRO A 39 9.31 15.93 5.60
CA PRO A 39 10.50 16.16 4.78
C PRO A 39 11.42 14.92 4.70
N GLU A 40 11.41 14.06 5.72
CA GLU A 40 12.15 12.80 5.71
C GLU A 40 11.52 11.82 4.71
N ALA A 41 10.19 11.74 4.67
CA ALA A 41 9.48 10.95 3.67
C ALA A 41 9.75 11.46 2.24
N ALA A 42 9.84 12.78 2.04
CA ALA A 42 10.23 13.35 0.74
C ALA A 42 11.67 12.96 0.38
N ALA A 43 12.60 12.97 1.34
CA ALA A 43 13.98 12.53 1.13
C ALA A 43 14.06 11.05 0.72
N VAL A 44 13.27 10.17 1.37
CA VAL A 44 13.16 8.76 0.98
C VAL A 44 12.61 8.61 -0.43
N VAL A 45 11.60 9.38 -0.82
CA VAL A 45 11.09 9.32 -2.20
C VAL A 45 12.15 9.77 -3.20
N ARG A 46 12.90 10.84 -2.92
CA ARG A 46 13.99 11.29 -3.79
C ARG A 46 15.10 10.26 -3.92
N SER A 47 15.44 9.53 -2.85
CA SER A 47 16.45 8.46 -2.96
C SER A 47 15.98 7.27 -3.81
N ILE A 48 14.67 7.00 -3.84
CA ILE A 48 14.08 5.90 -4.62
C ILE A 48 13.79 6.30 -6.08
N ALA A 49 13.41 7.56 -6.32
CA ALA A 49 12.89 8.04 -7.60
C ALA A 49 13.88 8.97 -8.33
N ASP A 50 15.17 8.62 -8.33
CA ASP A 50 16.23 9.32 -9.07
C ASP A 50 16.31 10.82 -8.76
N GLY A 51 16.21 11.17 -7.48
CA GLY A 51 16.22 12.55 -7.01
C GLY A 51 14.87 13.27 -7.09
N ASN A 52 13.85 12.66 -7.69
CA ASN A 52 12.53 13.27 -7.87
C ASN A 52 11.56 12.95 -6.73
N GLU A 53 10.59 13.82 -6.51
CA GLU A 53 9.46 13.56 -5.61
C GLU A 53 8.30 12.86 -6.32
N THR A 54 8.61 11.80 -7.08
CA THR A 54 7.60 11.05 -7.84
C THR A 54 6.76 10.18 -6.92
N VAL A 55 5.43 10.34 -7.02
CA VAL A 55 4.45 9.56 -6.24
C VAL A 55 3.33 9.03 -7.15
N PRO A 56 2.69 7.88 -6.82
CA PRO A 56 2.92 7.08 -5.62
C PRO A 56 4.24 6.32 -5.66
N THR A 57 5.00 6.36 -4.57
CA THR A 57 6.16 5.47 -4.37
C THR A 57 5.80 4.48 -3.27
N VAL A 58 6.05 3.20 -3.50
CA VAL A 58 5.63 2.12 -2.60
C VAL A 58 6.84 1.32 -2.18
N VAL A 59 6.94 1.07 -0.87
CA VAL A 59 7.93 0.17 -0.29
C VAL A 59 7.21 -1.05 0.30
N VAL A 60 7.70 -2.24 -0.03
CA VAL A 60 7.22 -3.53 0.49
C VAL A 60 8.41 -4.32 0.98
N GLY A 61 8.62 -4.34 2.30
CA GLY A 61 9.85 -4.89 2.87
C GLY A 61 11.09 -4.16 2.33
N ASP A 62 11.96 -4.89 1.64
CA ASP A 62 13.20 -4.39 1.02
C ASP A 62 13.02 -3.91 -0.43
N ILE A 63 11.83 -4.08 -1.03
CA ILE A 63 11.56 -3.67 -2.42
C ILE A 63 10.90 -2.29 -2.45
N ALA A 64 11.45 -1.39 -3.26
CA ALA A 64 10.84 -0.10 -3.58
C ALA A 64 10.36 -0.06 -5.04
N MET A 65 9.25 0.61 -5.30
CA MET A 65 8.63 0.75 -6.61
C MET A 65 8.12 2.18 -6.82
N VAL A 66 8.43 2.77 -7.98
CA VAL A 66 7.96 4.09 -8.38
C VAL A 66 6.74 3.96 -9.30
N ASN A 67 5.64 4.61 -8.94
CA ASN A 67 4.35 4.58 -9.64
C ASN A 67 3.83 3.18 -10.04
N PRO A 68 3.83 2.17 -9.15
CA PRO A 68 3.44 0.81 -9.50
C PRO A 68 1.94 0.66 -9.74
N ARG A 69 1.57 -0.33 -10.55
CA ARG A 69 0.20 -0.84 -10.66
C ARG A 69 -0.18 -1.60 -9.38
N PRO A 70 -1.47 -1.67 -9.02
CA PRO A 70 -1.92 -2.43 -7.84
C PRO A 70 -1.52 -3.91 -7.88
N SER A 71 -1.44 -4.53 -9.06
CA SER A 71 -1.02 -5.92 -9.22
C SER A 71 0.45 -6.13 -8.88
N GLU A 72 1.32 -5.17 -9.19
CA GLU A 72 2.75 -5.23 -8.88
C GLU A 72 2.97 -5.14 -7.37
N VAL A 73 2.23 -4.26 -6.69
CA VAL A 73 2.25 -4.20 -5.22
C VAL A 73 1.81 -5.53 -4.61
N ILE A 74 0.75 -6.16 -5.12
CA ILE A 74 0.28 -7.45 -4.59
C ILE A 74 1.30 -8.58 -4.86
N ALA A 75 1.98 -8.56 -6.01
CA ALA A 75 3.03 -9.51 -6.32
C ALA A 75 4.22 -9.34 -5.35
N ALA A 76 4.65 -8.10 -5.10
CA ALA A 76 5.70 -7.79 -4.13
C ALA A 76 5.31 -8.25 -2.71
N VAL A 77 4.07 -7.99 -2.28
CA VAL A 77 3.56 -8.45 -0.98
C VAL A 77 3.58 -9.97 -0.89
N ARG A 78 3.15 -10.69 -1.94
CA ARG A 78 3.19 -12.15 -1.92
C ARG A 78 4.61 -12.69 -1.73
N SER A 79 5.61 -12.01 -2.27
CA SER A 79 7.01 -12.41 -2.14
C SER A 79 7.65 -12.00 -0.82
N ARG A 80 7.29 -10.83 -0.27
CA ARG A 80 8.05 -10.18 0.82
C ARG A 80 7.30 -10.07 2.14
N ALA A 81 5.97 -10.10 2.09
CA ALA A 81 5.09 -9.92 3.24
C ALA A 81 3.78 -10.75 3.07
N PRO A 82 3.85 -12.06 2.78
CA PRO A 82 2.66 -12.87 2.51
C PRO A 82 1.63 -12.86 3.65
N GLU A 83 2.08 -12.69 4.90
CA GLU A 83 1.25 -12.60 6.10
C GLU A 83 0.24 -11.43 6.04
N LEU A 84 0.52 -10.39 5.27
CA LEU A 84 -0.42 -9.28 5.06
C LEU A 84 -1.61 -9.68 4.19
N LEU A 85 -1.43 -10.64 3.28
CA LEU A 85 -2.53 -11.20 2.48
C LEU A 85 -3.42 -12.09 3.35
N ASP A 86 -2.83 -12.85 4.28
CA ASP A 86 -3.58 -13.66 5.23
C ASP A 86 -4.45 -12.81 6.15
N ARG A 87 -3.89 -11.69 6.66
CA ARG A 87 -4.64 -10.70 7.44
C ARG A 87 -5.79 -10.09 6.66
N ALA A 88 -5.57 -9.78 5.38
CA ALA A 88 -6.60 -9.28 4.49
C ALA A 88 -7.73 -10.30 4.29
N ALA A 89 -7.38 -11.58 4.09
CA ALA A 89 -8.33 -12.68 3.92
C ALA A 89 -9.13 -12.98 5.19
N ALA A 90 -8.49 -13.02 6.36
CA ALA A 90 -9.14 -13.20 7.65
C ALA A 90 -10.21 -12.12 7.90
N SER A 91 -9.87 -10.86 7.60
CA SER A 91 -10.79 -9.72 7.70
C SER A 91 -12.00 -9.82 6.77
N ALA A 92 -11.87 -10.49 5.62
CA ALA A 92 -12.99 -10.73 4.70
C ALA A 92 -13.90 -11.87 5.18
N ARG A 93 -13.30 -12.97 5.66
CA ARG A 93 -14.02 -14.15 6.15
C ARG A 93 -14.92 -13.84 7.35
N TRP A 94 -14.45 -13.02 8.28
CA TRP A 94 -15.25 -12.55 9.41
C TRP A 94 -16.54 -11.83 8.97
N ARG A 95 -16.50 -11.01 7.91
CA ARG A 95 -17.71 -10.33 7.42
C ARG A 95 -18.76 -11.27 6.83
N ILE A 96 -18.34 -12.41 6.26
CA ILE A 96 -19.25 -13.39 5.68
C ILE A 96 -19.92 -14.18 6.81
N ALA A 97 -19.15 -14.63 7.80
CA ALA A 97 -19.65 -15.44 8.91
C ALA A 97 -20.74 -14.74 9.75
N PHE A 98 -20.69 -13.40 9.85
CA PHE A 98 -21.64 -12.61 10.66
C PHE A 98 -22.81 -12.00 9.88
N ARG A 99 -22.98 -12.33 8.59
CA ARG A 99 -24.16 -11.93 7.83
C ARG A 99 -25.33 -12.80 8.28
N ARG A 100 -26.06 -12.38 9.33
CA ARG A 100 -27.32 -13.03 9.76
C ARG A 100 -28.22 -13.20 8.54
N PRO A 101 -28.81 -14.39 8.27
CA PRO A 101 -29.91 -14.48 7.34
C PRO A 101 -31.06 -13.65 7.91
N SER A 102 -31.47 -12.62 7.17
CA SER A 102 -32.73 -11.93 7.41
C SER A 102 -33.83 -12.98 7.29
N ARG A 103 -34.50 -13.28 8.40
CA ARG A 103 -35.81 -13.95 8.37
C ARG A 103 -36.84 -12.99 7.80
#